data_AF-A0A815VCJ6-F1
#
_entry.id   AF-A0A815VCJ6-F1
#
_cell.length_a   1.000
_cell.length_b   1.000
_cell.length_c   1.000
_cell.angle_alpha   90.00
_cell.angle_beta   90.00
_cell.angle_gamma   90.00
#
_symmetry.space_group_name_H-M   'P 1'
#
loop_
_entity.id
_entity.type
_entity.pdbx_description
1 polymer ?
#
loop_
_entity_poly.entity_id
_entity_poly.type
_entity_poly.pdbx_seq_one_letter_code
_entity_poly.pdbx_strand_id
1 'polypeptide(L)'
;HESHPDGGVLGKIDAYYGTVEESGRGALHLHMLLWLADNKHPHELRASITNEIFRENLIRYLEDIIKEDLRCFENENIALDPTTIEKQNHTLLSICSPILCPNDVNFDRQKRATICISPSQNQIHHHTSTCYKYHKGSNTDNMSCLLRYPKELYDITTINTETGEILMRCAHPMMNNFNEWFLLACRSVS
;
A
#
# COMPACT_ATOMS: atom_id res chain seq x y z
N HIS A 1 2.63 24.52 9.39
CA HIS A 1 2.93 23.85 8.13
C HIS A 1 1.60 23.60 7.44
N GLU A 2 1.24 24.41 6.46
CA GLU A 2 -0.01 24.26 5.72
C GLU A 2 0.23 23.38 4.49
N SER A 3 -0.74 22.53 4.17
CA SER A 3 -0.74 21.73 2.94
C SER A 3 -0.92 22.63 1.71
N HIS A 4 -0.48 22.17 0.54
CA HIS A 4 -0.73 22.89 -0.71
C HIS A 4 -2.25 23.11 -0.89
N PRO A 5 -2.73 24.28 -1.36
CA PRO A 5 -4.16 24.61 -1.42
C PRO A 5 -4.99 23.59 -2.22
N ASP A 6 -4.39 22.96 -3.22
CA ASP A 6 -5.03 21.93 -4.06
C ASP A 6 -4.90 20.49 -3.50
N GLY A 7 -4.24 20.32 -2.34
CA GLY A 7 -3.93 19.01 -1.76
C GLY A 7 -2.67 18.35 -2.36
N GLY A 8 -2.33 17.16 -1.83
CA GLY A 8 -1.21 16.33 -2.29
C GLY A 8 -1.66 14.93 -2.70
N VAL A 9 -0.74 13.96 -2.66
CA VAL A 9 -1.00 12.55 -3.03
C VAL A 9 -2.18 11.92 -2.28
N LEU A 10 -2.42 12.34 -1.04
CA LEU A 10 -3.54 11.86 -0.22
C LEU A 10 -4.71 12.84 -0.17
N GLY A 11 -4.73 13.84 -1.05
CA GLY A 11 -5.67 14.96 -1.00
C GLY A 11 -5.24 16.05 -0.01
N LYS A 12 -6.21 16.88 0.39
CA LYS A 12 -6.00 18.02 1.29
C LYS A 12 -5.93 17.53 2.74
N ILE A 13 -4.95 18.02 3.49
CA ILE A 13 -4.66 17.59 4.86
C ILE A 13 -4.83 18.78 5.81
N ASP A 14 -5.66 18.62 6.83
CA ASP A 14 -5.89 19.62 7.89
C ASP A 14 -4.86 19.51 9.02
N ALA A 15 -4.49 18.27 9.38
CA ALA A 15 -3.51 18.03 10.43
C ALA A 15 -2.75 16.72 10.19
N TYR A 16 -1.59 16.59 10.83
CA TYR A 16 -0.84 15.35 10.88
C TYR A 16 -0.15 15.18 12.23
N TYR A 17 0.08 13.94 12.60
CA TYR A 17 0.93 13.53 13.72
C TYR A 17 1.88 12.45 13.22
N GLY A 18 3.16 12.55 13.58
CA GLY A 18 4.18 11.61 13.18
C GLY A 18 5.12 11.30 14.34
N THR A 19 5.41 10.02 14.57
CA THR A 19 6.42 9.59 15.53
C THR A 19 7.34 8.54 14.93
N VAL A 20 8.62 8.64 15.25
CA VAL A 20 9.64 7.66 14.86
C VAL A 20 9.90 6.74 16.03
N GLU A 21 9.90 5.45 15.76
CA GLU A 21 10.18 4.40 16.73
C GLU A 21 11.27 3.47 16.19
N GLU A 22 11.99 2.81 17.07
CA GLU A 22 12.98 1.81 16.72
C GLU A 22 12.31 0.43 16.67
N SER A 23 12.56 -0.33 15.61
CA SER A 23 11.84 -1.57 15.29
C SER A 23 12.25 -2.79 16.12
N GLY A 24 12.95 -2.59 17.25
CA GLY A 24 13.56 -3.66 18.05
C GLY A 24 14.63 -4.46 17.29
N ARG A 25 15.04 -4.00 16.10
CA ARG A 25 15.97 -4.66 15.16
C ARG A 25 16.96 -3.68 14.52
N GLY A 26 17.11 -2.49 15.08
CA GLY A 26 18.03 -1.46 14.62
C GLY A 26 17.56 -0.65 13.41
N ALA A 27 16.30 -0.80 12.98
CA ALA A 27 15.70 0.03 11.93
C ALA A 27 14.69 1.02 12.52
N LEU A 28 14.55 2.18 11.91
CA LEU A 28 13.54 3.17 12.31
C LEU A 28 12.25 2.93 11.52
N HIS A 29 11.11 2.98 12.20
CA HIS A 29 9.80 2.99 11.57
C HIS A 29 9.02 4.25 11.94
N LEU A 30 8.27 4.76 10.99
CA LEU A 30 7.49 5.99 11.13
C LEU A 30 6.01 5.64 11.26
N HIS A 31 5.41 5.98 12.39
CA HIS A 31 3.95 5.98 12.57
C HIS A 31 3.41 7.36 12.23
N MET A 32 2.49 7.43 11.25
CA MET A 32 1.80 8.67 10.89
C MET A 32 0.30 8.53 11.05
N LEU A 33 -0.33 9.58 11.57
CA LEU A 33 -1.77 9.80 11.53
C LEU A 33 -2.02 11.08 10.76
N LEU A 34 -2.93 11.02 9.78
CA LEU A 34 -3.27 12.12 8.89
C LEU A 34 -4.77 12.41 9.02
N TRP A 35 -5.11 13.68 9.18
CA TRP A 35 -6.49 14.16 9.13
C TRP A 35 -6.73 14.84 7.80
N LEU A 36 -7.52 14.20 6.94
CA LEU A 36 -7.95 14.77 5.67
C LEU A 36 -8.94 15.91 5.92
N ALA A 37 -8.84 16.95 5.11
CA ALA A 37 -9.77 18.07 5.14
C ALA A 37 -11.17 17.63 4.75
N ASP A 38 -12.18 18.33 5.29
CA ASP A 38 -13.60 18.11 4.97
C ASP A 38 -14.09 16.66 5.23
N ASN A 39 -13.41 15.95 6.14
CA ASN A 39 -13.77 14.58 6.47
C ASN A 39 -15.10 14.52 7.21
N LYS A 40 -15.99 13.67 6.70
CA LYS A 40 -17.29 13.38 7.33
C LYS A 40 -17.10 12.66 8.65
N HIS A 41 -17.98 12.94 9.62
CA HIS A 41 -18.05 12.11 10.82
C HIS A 41 -18.42 10.66 10.47
N PRO A 42 -18.02 9.65 11.26
CA PRO A 42 -18.27 8.23 10.92
C PRO A 42 -19.73 7.91 10.58
N HIS A 43 -20.69 8.53 11.28
CA HIS A 43 -22.12 8.33 11.02
C HIS A 43 -22.58 8.94 9.68
N GLU A 44 -22.05 10.11 9.30
CA GLU A 44 -22.31 10.76 8.03
C GLU A 44 -21.65 10.01 6.88
N LEU A 45 -20.44 9.49 7.09
CA LEU A 45 -19.75 8.64 6.12
C LEU A 45 -20.59 7.39 5.85
N ARG A 46 -21.09 6.75 6.91
CA ARG A 46 -21.98 5.59 6.82
C ARG A 46 -23.25 5.90 6.03
N ALA A 47 -23.88 7.03 6.30
CA ALA A 47 -25.05 7.48 5.54
C ALA A 47 -24.71 7.76 4.06
N SER A 48 -23.54 8.35 3.81
CA SER A 48 -23.09 8.73 2.45
C SER A 48 -22.78 7.53 1.56
N ILE A 49 -22.38 6.38 2.12
CA ILE A 49 -22.14 5.13 1.35
C ILE A 49 -23.39 4.65 0.59
N THR A 50 -24.59 5.00 1.04
CA THR A 50 -25.84 4.68 0.34
C THR A 50 -25.98 5.43 -0.99
N ASN A 51 -25.32 6.58 -1.13
CA ASN A 51 -25.23 7.32 -2.38
C ASN A 51 -24.19 6.67 -3.30
N GLU A 52 -24.63 6.25 -4.49
CA GLU A 52 -23.79 5.56 -5.47
C GLU A 52 -22.61 6.40 -5.95
N ILE A 53 -22.83 7.66 -6.30
CA ILE A 53 -21.78 8.57 -6.78
C ILE A 53 -20.71 8.75 -5.69
N PHE A 54 -21.12 8.94 -4.44
CA PHE A 54 -20.18 9.04 -3.33
C PHE A 54 -19.38 7.75 -3.16
N ARG A 55 -20.03 6.60 -3.21
CA ARG A 55 -19.39 5.28 -3.07
C ARG A 55 -18.36 5.03 -4.17
N GLU A 56 -18.70 5.33 -5.42
CA GLU A 56 -17.77 5.19 -6.55
C GLU A 56 -16.56 6.14 -6.42
N ASN A 57 -16.79 7.38 -6.00
CA ASN A 57 -15.72 8.33 -5.75
C ASN A 57 -14.80 7.88 -4.60
N LEU A 58 -15.37 7.32 -3.53
CA LEU A 58 -14.62 6.76 -2.41
C LEU A 58 -13.79 5.54 -2.84
N ILE A 59 -14.37 4.62 -3.61
CA ILE A 59 -13.64 3.47 -4.18
C ILE A 59 -12.46 3.96 -5.02
N ARG A 60 -12.69 4.90 -5.95
CA ARG A 60 -11.63 5.45 -6.79
C ARG A 60 -10.52 6.10 -5.97
N TYR A 61 -10.87 6.84 -4.93
CA TYR A 61 -9.88 7.43 -4.02
C TYR A 61 -9.07 6.37 -3.29
N LEU A 62 -9.73 5.37 -2.69
CA LEU A 62 -9.05 4.29 -1.96
C LEU A 62 -8.14 3.47 -2.87
N GLU A 63 -8.60 3.11 -4.07
CA GLU A 63 -7.77 2.40 -5.04
C GLU A 63 -6.60 3.23 -5.56
N ASP A 64 -6.69 4.57 -5.53
CA ASP A 64 -5.58 5.45 -5.90
C ASP A 64 -4.46 5.40 -4.85
N ILE A 65 -4.82 5.44 -3.56
CA ILE A 65 -3.86 5.56 -2.46
C ILE A 65 -3.43 4.22 -1.83
N ILE A 66 -4.22 3.16 -2.02
CA ILE A 66 -3.97 1.82 -1.47
C ILE A 66 -3.94 0.81 -2.62
N LYS A 67 -2.78 0.20 -2.83
CA LYS A 67 -2.57 -0.89 -3.77
C LYS A 67 -2.34 -2.18 -2.99
N GLU A 68 -3.01 -3.26 -3.39
CA GLU A 68 -2.77 -4.63 -2.88
C GLU A 68 -2.48 -5.61 -4.02
N ASP A 69 -2.21 -5.07 -5.21
CA ASP A 69 -2.21 -5.80 -6.45
C ASP A 69 -1.35 -5.10 -7.49
N LEU A 70 -0.55 -5.88 -8.22
CA LEU A 70 0.32 -5.42 -9.30
C LEU A 70 -0.36 -5.44 -10.68
N ARG A 71 -1.55 -6.04 -10.84
CA ARG A 71 -2.31 -6.04 -12.10
C ARG A 71 -2.57 -4.65 -12.67
N CYS A 72 -2.61 -3.63 -11.80
CA CYS A 72 -2.67 -2.21 -12.22
C CYS A 72 -1.52 -1.76 -13.12
N PHE A 73 -0.40 -2.49 -13.10
CA PHE A 73 0.85 -2.13 -13.76
C PHE A 73 1.25 -3.13 -14.86
N GLU A 74 0.43 -4.17 -15.11
CA GLU A 74 0.68 -5.20 -16.13
C GLU A 74 0.34 -4.73 -17.56
N ASN A 75 -0.51 -3.71 -17.70
CA ASN A 75 -0.92 -3.18 -19.00
C ASN A 75 0.07 -2.14 -19.54
N GLU A 76 1.11 -2.63 -20.22
CA GLU A 76 1.76 -2.02 -21.39
C GLU A 76 2.98 -2.88 -21.74
N ASN A 77 3.12 -3.24 -23.02
CA ASN A 77 4.16 -4.10 -23.60
C ASN A 77 5.60 -3.59 -23.38
N ILE A 78 6.06 -3.55 -22.14
CA ILE A 78 7.46 -3.48 -21.77
C ILE A 78 7.68 -4.76 -21.01
N ALA A 79 7.95 -5.84 -21.76
CA ALA A 79 8.61 -6.99 -21.19
C ALA A 79 9.89 -6.45 -20.53
N LEU A 80 9.88 -6.32 -19.20
CA LEU A 80 11.09 -6.13 -18.45
C LEU A 80 11.86 -7.44 -18.66
N ASP A 81 12.80 -7.42 -19.60
CA ASP A 81 13.69 -8.56 -19.86
C ASP A 81 14.27 -9.03 -18.50
N PRO A 82 14.18 -10.33 -18.17
CA PRO A 82 14.70 -10.89 -16.92
C PRO A 82 16.14 -10.44 -16.60
N THR A 83 16.98 -10.25 -17.61
CA THR A 83 18.36 -9.76 -17.44
C THR A 83 18.45 -8.27 -17.12
N THR A 84 17.45 -7.49 -17.55
CA THR A 84 17.28 -6.07 -17.20
C THR A 84 16.75 -5.95 -15.77
N ILE A 85 15.84 -6.84 -15.35
CA ILE A 85 15.36 -6.94 -13.96
C ILE A 85 16.55 -7.26 -13.03
N GLU A 86 17.38 -8.26 -13.31
CA GLU A 86 18.53 -8.61 -12.45
C GLU A 86 19.54 -7.46 -12.29
N LYS A 87 19.87 -6.74 -13.38
CA LYS A 87 20.80 -5.59 -13.31
C LYS A 87 20.17 -4.36 -12.64
N GLN A 88 18.87 -4.16 -12.82
CA GLN A 88 18.12 -3.06 -12.19
C GLN A 88 17.77 -3.36 -10.73
N ASN A 89 17.65 -4.63 -10.34
CA ASN A 89 17.36 -5.04 -8.96
C ASN A 89 18.41 -4.48 -7.99
N HIS A 90 19.70 -4.58 -8.31
CA HIS A 90 20.76 -4.06 -7.44
C HIS A 90 20.82 -2.52 -7.35
N THR A 91 20.28 -1.80 -8.35
CA THR A 91 20.36 -0.33 -8.44
C THR A 91 19.04 0.39 -8.15
N LEU A 92 17.88 -0.26 -8.23
CA LEU A 92 16.58 0.34 -7.89
C LEU A 92 16.13 0.04 -6.46
N LEU A 93 16.68 -1.00 -5.84
CA LEU A 93 16.30 -1.45 -4.49
C LEU A 93 17.33 -1.12 -3.41
N SER A 94 18.46 -0.52 -3.79
CA SER A 94 19.43 -0.04 -2.82
C SER A 94 18.86 1.16 -2.06
N ILE A 95 19.00 1.14 -0.74
CA ILE A 95 18.62 2.25 0.15
C ILE A 95 19.35 3.55 -0.21
N CYS A 96 20.48 3.44 -0.91
CA CYS A 96 21.32 4.56 -1.35
C CYS A 96 21.00 5.05 -2.76
N SER A 97 20.00 4.48 -3.43
CA SER A 97 19.64 4.91 -4.78
C SER A 97 18.97 6.27 -4.76
N PRO A 98 19.33 7.19 -5.66
CA PRO A 98 18.77 8.53 -5.68
C PRO A 98 17.25 8.48 -5.87
N ILE A 99 16.55 9.38 -5.19
CA ILE A 99 15.12 9.62 -5.41
C ILE A 99 14.93 9.97 -6.89
N LEU A 100 13.88 9.40 -7.51
CA LEU A 100 13.58 9.69 -8.91
C LEU A 100 13.28 11.18 -9.09
N CYS A 101 13.96 11.82 -10.05
CA CYS A 101 13.68 13.20 -10.39
C CYS A 101 12.35 13.28 -11.17
N PRO A 102 11.31 13.98 -10.66
CA PRO A 102 10.02 14.08 -11.35
C PRO A 102 10.10 14.71 -12.75
N ASN A 103 11.15 15.50 -13.02
CA ASN A 103 11.38 16.16 -14.30
C ASN A 103 12.24 15.32 -15.27
N ASP A 104 12.65 14.11 -14.90
CA ASP A 104 13.37 13.20 -15.80
C ASP A 104 12.43 12.67 -16.88
N VAL A 105 12.87 12.70 -18.14
CA VAL A 105 12.12 12.15 -19.28
C VAL A 105 11.78 10.67 -19.14
N ASN A 106 12.54 9.94 -18.30
CA ASN A 106 12.35 8.53 -18.01
C ASN A 106 11.63 8.29 -16.68
N PHE A 107 11.10 9.33 -16.01
CA PHE A 107 10.50 9.21 -14.68
C PHE A 107 9.40 8.14 -14.65
N ASP A 108 8.45 8.17 -15.58
CA ASP A 108 7.33 7.21 -15.60
C ASP A 108 7.79 5.76 -15.77
N ARG A 109 8.78 5.54 -16.64
CA ARG A 109 9.40 4.22 -16.83
C ARG A 109 10.08 3.75 -15.54
N GLN A 110 10.88 4.61 -14.90
CA GLN A 110 11.60 4.28 -13.67
C GLN A 110 10.65 4.05 -12.49
N LYS A 111 9.60 4.88 -12.39
CA LYS A 111 8.51 4.74 -11.42
C LYS A 111 7.83 3.38 -11.56
N ARG A 112 7.40 3.03 -12.78
CA ARG A 112 6.75 1.75 -13.07
C ARG A 112 7.64 0.56 -12.72
N ALA A 113 8.91 0.57 -13.16
CA ALA A 113 9.86 -0.48 -12.83
C ALA A 113 10.02 -0.65 -11.32
N THR A 114 10.14 0.46 -10.57
CA THR A 114 10.26 0.43 -9.11
C THR A 114 9.01 -0.17 -8.46
N ILE A 115 7.82 0.23 -8.91
CA ILE A 115 6.52 -0.24 -8.38
C ILE A 115 6.23 -1.70 -8.73
N CYS A 116 6.76 -2.24 -9.83
CA CYS A 116 6.60 -3.66 -10.13
C CYS A 116 7.59 -4.54 -9.35
N ILE A 117 8.84 -4.09 -9.22
CA ILE A 117 9.93 -4.87 -8.61
C ILE A 117 9.87 -4.82 -7.08
N SER A 118 9.69 -3.64 -6.48
CA SER A 118 9.82 -3.50 -5.02
C SER A 118 8.71 -4.22 -4.23
N PRO A 119 7.41 -4.14 -4.60
CA PRO A 119 6.36 -4.86 -3.87
C PRO A 119 6.45 -6.37 -4.01
N SER A 120 6.88 -6.88 -5.17
CA SER A 120 7.06 -8.33 -5.37
C SER A 120 8.17 -8.93 -4.50
N GLN A 121 9.05 -8.10 -3.93
CA GLN A 121 10.12 -8.53 -3.04
C GLN A 121 9.88 -8.15 -1.57
N ASN A 122 9.43 -6.92 -1.31
CA ASN A 122 9.37 -6.34 0.03
C ASN A 122 7.95 -6.24 0.60
N GLN A 123 6.92 -6.41 -0.23
CA GLN A 123 5.52 -6.35 0.19
C GLN A 123 4.85 -7.72 0.16
N ILE A 124 5.63 -8.80 0.12
CA ILE A 124 5.13 -10.15 0.26
C ILE A 124 5.31 -10.60 1.71
N HIS A 125 4.18 -10.92 2.34
CA HIS A 125 4.17 -11.52 3.65
C HIS A 125 4.76 -12.94 3.59
N HIS A 126 5.81 -13.16 4.37
CA HIS A 126 6.34 -14.48 4.65
C HIS A 126 6.03 -14.83 6.10
N HIS A 127 5.41 -16.00 6.32
CA HIS A 127 5.12 -16.45 7.67
C HIS A 127 6.42 -16.60 8.46
N THR A 128 6.43 -16.02 9.66
CA THR A 128 7.51 -16.17 10.64
C THR A 128 6.92 -16.61 11.97
N SER A 129 7.77 -16.90 12.96
CA SER A 129 7.30 -17.29 14.30
C SER A 129 6.39 -16.24 14.95
N THR A 130 6.51 -14.95 14.59
CA THR A 130 5.65 -13.88 15.13
C THR A 130 4.20 -14.01 14.66
N CYS A 131 3.96 -14.60 13.49
CA CYS A 131 2.63 -14.88 12.96
C CYS A 131 1.83 -15.79 13.90
N TYR A 132 2.54 -16.53 14.76
CA TYR A 132 1.98 -17.57 15.59
C TYR A 132 2.20 -17.34 17.08
N LYS A 133 2.72 -16.16 17.46
CA LYS A 133 3.16 -15.82 18.83
C LYS A 133 2.10 -16.07 19.91
N TYR A 134 0.81 -15.94 19.56
CA TYR A 134 -0.30 -16.10 20.51
C TYR A 134 -1.14 -17.36 20.26
N HIS A 135 -0.68 -18.28 19.41
CA HIS A 135 -1.37 -19.55 19.20
C HIS A 135 -1.34 -20.37 20.49
N LYS A 136 -2.52 -20.73 20.99
CA LYS A 136 -2.69 -21.54 22.20
C LYS A 136 -3.14 -22.94 21.78
N GLY A 137 -2.19 -23.86 21.65
CA GLY A 137 -2.48 -25.28 21.36
C GLY A 137 -1.27 -26.01 20.81
N SER A 138 -1.16 -27.31 21.10
CA SER A 138 -0.13 -28.20 20.52
C SER A 138 -0.44 -28.61 19.09
N ASN A 139 -1.65 -28.35 18.61
CA ASN A 139 -2.08 -28.70 17.26
C ASN A 139 -1.68 -27.59 16.29
N THR A 140 -0.74 -27.90 15.40
CA THR A 140 -0.22 -27.02 14.35
C THR A 140 -1.15 -26.90 13.15
N ASP A 141 -2.12 -27.81 13.01
CA ASP A 141 -2.91 -27.95 11.79
C ASP A 141 -3.96 -26.83 11.60
N ASN A 142 -4.20 -26.02 12.64
CA ASN A 142 -5.15 -24.89 12.64
C ASN A 142 -4.51 -23.55 13.05
N MET A 143 -3.21 -23.38 12.82
CA MET A 143 -2.53 -22.12 13.14
C MET A 143 -2.92 -21.02 12.15
N SER A 144 -3.73 -20.06 12.60
CA SER A 144 -4.01 -18.86 11.82
C SER A 144 -2.90 -17.82 12.00
N CYS A 145 -2.55 -17.14 10.91
CA CYS A 145 -1.61 -16.04 10.98
C CYS A 145 -2.24 -14.88 11.77
N LEU A 146 -1.52 -14.38 12.78
CA LEU A 146 -1.90 -13.22 13.58
C LEU A 146 -2.19 -11.98 12.71
N LEU A 147 -1.49 -11.87 11.57
CA LEU A 147 -1.66 -10.80 10.58
C LEU A 147 -2.76 -11.10 9.55
N ARG A 148 -3.52 -12.20 9.72
CA ARG A 148 -4.67 -12.61 8.90
C ARG A 148 -4.34 -12.95 7.45
N TYR A 149 -3.18 -13.57 7.25
CA TYR A 149 -2.79 -14.19 5.98
C TYR A 149 -3.14 -15.69 5.93
N PRO A 150 -3.47 -16.25 4.75
CA PRO A 150 -3.67 -15.55 3.46
C PRO A 150 -4.93 -14.68 3.47
N LYS A 151 -4.89 -13.56 2.75
CA LYS A 151 -6.07 -12.72 2.47
C LYS A 151 -7.02 -13.42 1.50
N GLU A 152 -8.31 -13.14 1.64
CA GLU A 152 -9.29 -13.46 0.60
C GLU A 152 -9.04 -12.61 -0.64
N LEU A 153 -9.36 -13.16 -1.82
CA LEU A 153 -9.13 -12.52 -3.10
C LEU A 153 -10.42 -11.89 -3.61
N TYR A 154 -10.31 -10.67 -4.12
CA TYR A 154 -11.42 -9.92 -4.67
C TYR A 154 -10.99 -9.28 -5.98
N ASP A 155 -11.74 -9.49 -7.06
CA ASP A 155 -11.41 -8.94 -8.37
C ASP A 155 -11.74 -7.45 -8.51
N ILE A 156 -12.65 -6.94 -7.69
CA ILE A 156 -13.06 -5.53 -7.67
C ILE A 156 -13.19 -5.04 -6.23
N THR A 157 -12.94 -3.74 -6.04
CA THR A 157 -13.19 -3.11 -4.74
C THR A 157 -14.69 -2.90 -4.58
N THR A 158 -15.24 -3.32 -3.44
CA THR A 158 -16.66 -3.16 -3.13
C THR A 158 -16.86 -2.59 -1.73
N ILE A 159 -17.99 -1.92 -1.52
CA ILE A 159 -18.40 -1.42 -0.22
C ILE A 159 -19.80 -1.99 0.06
N ASN A 160 -19.92 -2.77 1.13
CA ASN A 160 -21.20 -3.27 1.60
C ASN A 160 -22.02 -2.10 2.16
N THR A 161 -23.16 -1.82 1.56
CA THR A 161 -23.99 -0.67 1.94
C THR A 161 -24.70 -0.86 3.27
N GLU A 162 -24.91 -2.09 3.74
CA GLU A 162 -25.58 -2.46 5.00
C GLU A 162 -24.65 -2.56 6.21
N THR A 163 -23.39 -2.97 6.01
CA THR A 163 -22.39 -3.05 7.08
C THR A 163 -21.38 -1.91 7.05
N GLY A 164 -21.09 -1.35 5.86
CA GLY A 164 -20.04 -0.37 5.63
C GLY A 164 -18.66 -0.99 5.44
N GLU A 165 -18.58 -2.32 5.40
CA GLU A 165 -17.36 -3.06 5.13
C GLU A 165 -16.84 -2.75 3.74
N ILE A 166 -15.52 -2.52 3.65
CA ILE A 166 -14.82 -2.23 2.41
C ILE A 166 -13.95 -3.45 2.10
N LEU A 167 -14.24 -4.10 0.98
CA LEU A 167 -13.43 -5.19 0.45
C LEU A 167 -12.60 -4.64 -0.70
N MET A 168 -11.34 -4.35 -0.43
CA MET A 168 -10.40 -3.86 -1.45
C MET A 168 -10.08 -4.96 -2.44
N ARG A 169 -9.95 -4.59 -3.72
CA ARG A 169 -9.43 -5.48 -4.76
C ARG A 169 -8.07 -6.03 -4.35
N CYS A 170 -7.93 -7.36 -4.36
CA CYS A 170 -6.74 -8.08 -3.93
C CYS A 170 -6.52 -9.27 -4.87
N ALA A 171 -5.37 -9.33 -5.54
CA ALA A 171 -5.01 -10.41 -6.46
C ALA A 171 -3.97 -11.38 -5.90
N HIS A 172 -3.31 -11.00 -4.81
CA HIS A 172 -2.23 -11.77 -4.24
C HIS A 172 -2.47 -11.97 -2.75
N PRO A 173 -2.72 -13.21 -2.30
CA PRO A 173 -3.21 -13.48 -0.94
C PRO A 173 -2.19 -13.11 0.13
N MET A 174 -0.91 -12.99 -0.24
CA MET A 174 0.19 -12.67 0.68
C MET A 174 0.71 -11.24 0.55
N MET A 175 0.09 -10.40 -0.29
CA MET A 175 0.60 -9.04 -0.50
C MET A 175 0.13 -8.09 0.61
N ASN A 176 1.06 -7.31 1.16
CA ASN A 176 0.77 -6.15 2.00
C ASN A 176 0.19 -5.02 1.15
N ASN A 177 -0.59 -4.15 1.77
CA ASN A 177 -0.97 -2.92 1.10
C ASN A 177 0.24 -1.97 0.99
N PHE A 178 0.26 -1.18 -0.09
CA PHE A 178 1.28 -0.15 -0.28
C PHE A 178 0.68 1.07 -1.00
N ASN A 179 1.34 2.21 -0.83
CA ASN A 179 1.09 3.40 -1.62
C ASN A 179 2.27 3.58 -2.59
N GLU A 180 1.99 3.80 -3.87
CA GLU A 180 3.03 3.90 -4.89
C GLU A 180 4.00 5.05 -4.64
N TRP A 181 3.51 6.19 -4.17
CA TRP A 181 4.34 7.38 -3.94
C TRP A 181 5.19 7.23 -2.69
N PHE A 182 4.64 6.64 -1.63
CA PHE A 182 5.42 6.34 -0.42
C PHE A 182 6.48 5.28 -0.69
N LEU A 183 6.21 4.30 -1.54
CA LEU A 183 7.21 3.33 -1.95
C LEU A 183 8.39 3.99 -2.69
N LEU A 184 8.10 4.97 -3.55
CA LEU A 184 9.12 5.73 -4.28
C LEU A 184 9.92 6.68 -3.35
N ALA A 185 9.25 7.28 -2.37
CA ALA A 185 9.85 8.26 -1.47
C ALA A 185 10.63 7.63 -0.31
N CYS A 186 10.13 6.51 0.22
CA CYS A 186 10.62 5.89 1.46
C CYS A 186 11.30 4.55 1.23
N ARG A 187 11.81 4.28 0.01
CA ARG A 187 12.41 3.00 -0.44
C ARG A 187 13.08 2.23 0.71
N SER A 188 12.35 1.28 1.27
CA SER A 188 12.82 0.43 2.37
C SER A 188 13.14 -0.95 1.83
N VAL A 189 14.32 -1.46 2.18
CA VAL A 189 14.64 -2.88 2.07
C VAL A 189 14.21 -3.54 3.39
N SER A 190 13.41 -4.60 3.31
CA SER A 190 13.01 -5.41 4.47
C SER A 190 14.09 -6.42 4.84
#